data_AF-A0A5D4MCA9-F1
#
_entry.id   AF-A0A5D4MCA9-F1
#
_cell.length_a   1.000
_cell.length_b   1.000
_cell.length_c   1.000
_cell.angle_alpha   90.00
_cell.angle_beta   90.00
_cell.angle_gamma   90.00
#
_symmetry.space_group_name_H-M   'P 1'
#
loop_
_entity.id
_entity.type
_entity.pdbx_description
1 polymer ?
#
loop_
_entity_poly.entity_id
_entity_poly.type
_entity_poly.pdbx_seq_one_letter_code
_entity_poly.pdbx_strand_id
1 'polypeptide(L)'
;MSLFYYYGLLREKRDQLQRLQDCSSKLQGNQQEFSGYRERITNPELSASTWRGSLADKFDEIRLQGMLHYFTDIETTQFSEVFSMLNSKMQSLNYEIQAVEYTIDRLQAEERAKADKN
;
A
#
# COMPACT_ATOMS: atom_id res chain seq x y z
N MET A 1 0.69 -28.98 -18.51
CA MET A 1 1.22 -28.56 -17.19
C MET A 1 0.57 -29.42 -16.12
N SER A 2 1.32 -29.88 -15.11
CA SER A 2 0.82 -30.80 -14.08
C SER A 2 0.05 -30.09 -12.97
N LEU A 3 -0.74 -30.84 -12.21
CA LEU A 3 -1.44 -30.34 -11.02
C LEU A 3 -0.46 -29.71 -10.02
N PHE A 4 0.73 -30.32 -9.86
CA PHE A 4 1.83 -29.82 -9.02
C PHE A 4 2.26 -28.40 -9.40
N TYR A 5 2.35 -28.09 -10.70
CA TYR A 5 2.70 -26.76 -11.18
C TYR A 5 1.68 -25.71 -10.72
N TYR A 6 0.38 -25.99 -10.87
CA TYR A 6 -0.67 -25.05 -10.48
C TYR A 6 -0.75 -24.84 -8.97
N TYR A 7 -0.47 -25.87 -8.16
CA TYR A 7 -0.32 -25.68 -6.71
C TYR A 7 0.87 -24.79 -6.34
N GLY A 8 2.01 -24.94 -7.04
CA GLY A 8 3.17 -24.05 -6.88
C GLY A 8 2.81 -22.60 -7.21
N LEU A 9 2.14 -22.39 -8.35
CA LEU A 9 1.67 -21.07 -8.78
C LEU A 9 0.67 -20.47 -7.78
N LEU A 10 -0.30 -21.26 -7.29
CA LEU A 10 -1.27 -20.82 -6.29
C LEU A 10 -0.57 -20.35 -5.00
N ARG A 11 0.43 -21.11 -4.55
CA ARG A 11 1.22 -20.75 -3.37
C ARG A 11 1.97 -19.44 -3.57
N GLU A 12 2.62 -19.27 -4.72
CA GLU A 12 3.35 -18.04 -5.04
C GLU A 12 2.42 -16.81 -5.06
N LYS A 13 1.25 -16.93 -5.70
CA LYS A 13 0.29 -15.83 -5.80
C LYS A 13 -0.29 -15.44 -4.45
N ARG A 14 -0.57 -16.41 -3.58
CA ARG A 14 -1.02 -16.16 -2.20
C ARG A 14 0.07 -15.49 -1.35
N ASP A 15 1.33 -15.88 -1.52
CA ASP A 15 2.46 -15.21 -0.86
C ASP A 15 2.61 -13.75 -1.32
N GLN A 16 2.52 -13.51 -2.63
CA GLN A 16 2.53 -12.15 -3.20
C GLN A 16 1.39 -11.29 -2.63
N LEU A 17 0.19 -11.84 -2.52
CA LEU A 17 -0.96 -11.14 -1.94
C LEU A 17 -0.72 -10.80 -0.46
N GLN A 18 -0.24 -11.77 0.34
CA GLN A 18 0.07 -11.54 1.75
C GLN A 18 1.10 -10.43 1.92
N ARG A 19 2.18 -10.45 1.12
CA ARG A 19 3.22 -9.42 1.17
C ARG A 19 2.69 -8.02 0.83
N LEU A 20 1.74 -7.91 -0.10
CA LEU A 20 1.09 -6.62 -0.40
C LEU A 20 0.18 -6.16 0.74
N GLN A 21 -0.54 -7.07 1.39
CA GLN A 21 -1.36 -6.74 2.56
C GLN A 21 -0.49 -6.24 3.72
N ASP A 22 0.61 -6.94 4.02
CA ASP A 22 1.55 -6.53 5.06
C ASP A 22 2.18 -5.16 4.76
N CYS A 23 2.51 -4.90 3.48
CA CYS A 23 3.03 -3.62 3.04
C CYS A 23 2.00 -2.49 3.23
N SER A 24 0.75 -2.74 2.83
CA SER A 24 -0.36 -1.80 3.00
C SER A 24 -0.57 -1.43 4.47
N SER A 25 -0.59 -2.41 5.37
CA SER A 25 -0.72 -2.17 6.81
C SER A 25 0.43 -1.35 7.38
N LYS A 26 1.69 -1.61 6.96
CA LYS A 26 2.85 -0.81 7.38
C LYS A 26 2.76 0.62 6.87
N LEU A 27 2.38 0.80 5.60
CA LEU A 27 2.18 2.13 5.01
C LEU A 27 1.07 2.92 5.70
N GLN A 28 0.00 2.26 6.13
CA GLN A 28 -1.06 2.89 6.89
C GLN A 28 -0.56 3.40 8.25
N GLY A 29 0.29 2.63 8.94
CA GLY A 29 0.98 3.09 10.15
C GLY A 29 1.86 4.31 9.88
N ASN A 30 2.65 4.28 8.80
CA ASN A 30 3.49 5.40 8.41
C ASN A 30 2.68 6.66 8.06
N GLN A 31 1.52 6.52 7.41
CA GLN A 31 0.64 7.65 7.12
C GLN A 31 0.11 8.28 8.41
N GLN A 32 -0.33 7.46 9.37
CA GLN A 32 -0.81 7.95 10.67
C GLN A 32 0.28 8.68 11.44
N GLU A 33 1.49 8.11 11.49
CA GLU A 33 2.64 8.75 12.12
C GLU A 33 2.99 10.06 11.41
N PHE A 34 3.01 10.06 10.08
CA PHE A 34 3.29 11.23 9.27
C PHE A 34 2.29 12.36 9.56
N SER A 35 0.99 12.07 9.55
CA SER A 35 -0.07 13.02 9.93
C SER A 35 0.13 13.60 11.32
N GLY A 36 0.63 12.81 12.28
CA GLY A 36 0.97 13.26 13.62
C GLY A 36 2.08 14.33 13.66
N TYR A 37 2.95 14.41 12.66
CA TYR A 37 3.99 15.45 12.58
C TYR A 37 3.47 16.80 12.09
N ARG A 38 2.23 16.87 11.60
CA ARG A 38 1.66 18.11 11.07
C ARG A 38 1.68 19.25 12.10
N GLU A 39 1.33 18.96 13.35
CA GLU A 39 1.31 19.97 14.41
C GLU A 39 2.69 20.56 14.69
N ARG A 40 3.76 19.77 14.54
CA ARG A 40 5.14 20.28 14.69
C ARG A 40 5.50 21.27 13.60
N ILE A 41 4.94 21.09 12.40
CA ILE A 41 5.14 22.01 11.28
C ILE A 41 4.26 23.22 11.44
N THR A 42 2.99 23.11 11.86
CA THR A 42 2.05 24.24 11.90
C THR A 42 2.17 25.08 13.16
N ASN A 43 2.51 24.49 14.30
CA ASN A 43 2.57 25.14 15.61
C ASN A 43 3.86 24.79 16.38
N PRO A 44 5.03 25.23 15.91
CA PRO A 44 6.26 25.08 16.67
C PRO A 44 6.22 25.93 17.95
N GLU A 45 6.94 25.53 19.01
CA GLU A 45 7.04 26.29 20.27
C GLU A 45 7.69 27.69 20.10
N LEU A 46 8.14 28.02 18.89
CA LEU A 46 8.67 29.33 18.50
C LEU A 46 7.50 30.28 18.23
N SER A 47 6.94 30.88 19.27
CA SER A 47 5.87 31.88 19.12
C SER A 47 6.43 33.21 18.59
N ALA A 48 5.58 34.01 17.93
CA ALA A 48 5.91 35.39 17.50
C ALA A 48 6.26 36.34 18.67
N SER A 49 6.06 35.92 19.92
CA SER A 49 6.51 36.67 21.09
C SER A 49 7.99 36.43 21.43
N THR A 50 8.52 35.27 21.03
CA THR A 50 9.91 34.83 21.24
C THR A 50 10.76 34.86 19.95
N TRP A 51 10.15 34.99 18.78
CA TRP A 51 10.80 34.95 17.46
C TRP A 51 10.28 36.10 16.57
N ARG A 52 11.10 37.12 16.27
CA ARG A 52 10.70 38.35 15.55
C ARG A 52 11.78 38.85 14.60
N GLY A 53 11.36 39.64 13.60
CA GLY A 53 12.23 40.31 12.63
C GLY A 53 12.30 39.55 11.30
N SER A 54 13.03 40.10 10.33
CA SER A 54 13.04 39.61 8.95
C SER A 54 13.51 38.14 8.77
N LEU A 55 14.31 37.62 9.71
CA LEU A 55 14.69 36.19 9.73
C LEU A 55 13.55 35.29 10.21
N ALA A 56 12.70 35.78 11.13
CA ALA A 56 11.50 35.08 11.58
C ALA A 56 10.47 35.02 10.44
N ASP A 57 10.25 36.14 9.75
CA ASP A 57 9.32 36.21 8.62
C ASP A 57 9.74 35.25 7.49
N LYS A 58 11.04 35.22 7.14
CA LYS A 58 11.58 34.28 6.15
C LYS A 58 11.45 32.82 6.58
N PHE A 59 11.65 32.54 7.87
CA PHE A 59 11.48 31.18 8.40
C PHE A 59 10.02 30.72 8.27
N ASP A 60 9.06 31.57 8.61
CA ASP A 60 7.63 31.27 8.45
C ASP A 60 7.23 31.12 6.98
N GLU A 61 7.79 31.94 6.09
CA GLU A 61 7.58 31.80 4.64
C GLU A 61 8.02 30.42 4.13
N ILE A 62 9.24 29.97 4.48
CA ILE A 62 9.75 28.64 4.11
C ILE A 62 8.85 27.53 4.67
N ARG A 63 8.43 27.65 5.93
CA ARG A 63 7.62 26.66 6.63
C ARG A 63 6.21 26.55 6.05
N LEU A 64 5.52 27.67 5.88
CA LEU A 64 4.10 27.71 5.50
C LEU A 64 3.89 27.63 3.98
N GLN A 65 4.76 28.24 3.19
CA GLN A 65 4.61 28.24 1.73
C GLN A 65 5.34 27.06 1.07
N GLY A 66 6.47 26.62 1.64
CA GLY A 66 7.24 25.50 1.13
C GLY A 66 6.89 24.17 1.81
N MET A 67 7.30 24.02 3.06
CA MET A 67 7.25 22.73 3.75
C MET A 67 5.82 22.20 3.93
N LEU A 68 4.87 23.06 4.31
CA LEU A 68 3.47 22.67 4.49
C LEU A 68 2.81 22.21 3.18
N HIS A 69 3.18 22.80 2.05
CA HIS A 69 2.68 22.39 0.74
C HIS A 69 3.10 20.95 0.43
N TYR A 70 4.41 20.65 0.49
CA TYR A 70 4.91 19.29 0.25
C TYR A 70 4.42 18.28 1.28
N PHE A 71 4.29 18.70 2.54
CA PHE A 71 3.73 17.86 3.58
C PHE A 71 2.28 17.47 3.27
N THR A 72 1.46 18.44 2.87
CA THR A 72 0.06 18.20 2.50
C THR A 72 -0.02 17.28 1.28
N ASP A 73 0.82 17.52 0.26
CA ASP A 73 0.85 16.69 -0.95
C ASP A 73 1.19 15.22 -0.64
N ILE A 74 2.19 14.98 0.23
CA ILE A 74 2.52 13.63 0.69
C ILE A 74 1.34 13.02 1.45
N GLU A 75 0.79 13.75 2.44
CA GLU A 75 -0.29 13.30 3.33
C GLU A 75 -1.55 12.89 2.55
N THR A 76 -1.93 13.68 1.54
CA THR A 76 -3.20 13.49 0.82
C THR A 76 -3.05 12.80 -0.52
N THR A 77 -2.11 13.25 -1.35
CA THR A 77 -2.03 12.82 -2.76
C THR A 77 -1.22 11.54 -2.86
N GLN A 78 0.04 11.59 -2.43
CA GLN A 78 0.99 10.50 -2.68
C GLN A 78 0.60 9.22 -1.93
N PHE A 79 0.18 9.32 -0.66
CA PHE A 79 -0.33 8.15 0.06
C PHE A 79 -1.57 7.56 -0.62
N SER A 80 -2.53 8.39 -1.03
CA SER A 80 -3.76 7.95 -1.70
C SER A 80 -3.46 7.21 -3.01
N GLU A 81 -2.55 7.74 -3.82
CA GLU A 81 -2.11 7.11 -5.07
C GLU A 81 -1.47 5.74 -4.82
N VAL A 82 -0.58 5.64 -3.84
CA VAL A 82 0.08 4.38 -3.47
C VAL A 82 -0.94 3.35 -2.97
N PHE A 83 -1.88 3.75 -2.11
CA PHE A 83 -2.93 2.84 -1.64
C PHE A 83 -3.85 2.37 -2.77
N SER A 84 -4.21 3.26 -3.70
CA SER A 84 -5.00 2.90 -4.88
C SER A 84 -4.27 1.88 -5.76
N MET A 85 -2.97 2.06 -5.96
CA MET A 85 -2.12 1.15 -6.73
C MET A 85 -1.99 -0.22 -6.05
N LEU A 86 -1.77 -0.24 -4.74
CA LEU A 86 -1.72 -1.48 -3.94
C LEU A 86 -3.05 -2.23 -4.02
N ASN A 87 -4.17 -1.54 -3.83
CA ASN A 87 -5.50 -2.13 -3.90
C ASN A 87 -5.78 -2.73 -5.28
N SER A 88 -5.46 -2.00 -6.35
CA SER A 88 -5.61 -2.50 -7.72
C SER A 88 -4.77 -3.76 -7.96
N LYS A 89 -3.54 -3.80 -7.45
CA LYS A 89 -2.68 -4.98 -7.62
C LYS A 89 -3.16 -6.17 -6.79
N MET A 90 -3.66 -5.94 -5.57
CA MET A 90 -4.28 -6.98 -4.75
C MET A 90 -5.53 -7.56 -5.42
N GLN A 91 -6.37 -6.73 -6.03
CA GLN A 91 -7.53 -7.19 -6.81
C GLN A 91 -7.11 -8.05 -8.00
N SER A 92 -6.10 -7.62 -8.78
CA SER A 92 -5.53 -8.41 -9.87
C SER A 92 -5.07 -9.79 -9.40
N LEU A 93 -4.32 -9.85 -8.29
CA LEU A 93 -3.85 -11.11 -7.73
C LEU A 93 -4.99 -12.01 -7.26
N ASN A 94 -6.04 -11.45 -6.67
CA ASN A 94 -7.22 -12.24 -6.29
C ASN A 94 -7.90 -12.89 -7.51
N TYR A 95 -8.05 -12.16 -8.62
CA TYR A 95 -8.58 -12.73 -9.86
C TYR A 95 -7.66 -13.83 -10.43
N GLU A 96 -6.35 -13.62 -10.39
CA GLU A 96 -5.37 -14.63 -10.82
C GLU A 96 -5.44 -15.89 -9.94
N ILE A 97 -5.59 -15.73 -8.61
CA ILE A 97 -5.76 -16.84 -7.66
C ILE A 97 -7.01 -17.64 -7.99
N GLN A 98 -8.15 -16.97 -8.18
CA GLN A 98 -9.43 -17.63 -8.52
C GLN A 98 -9.33 -18.40 -9.84
N ALA A 99 -8.66 -17.84 -10.84
CA ALA A 99 -8.47 -18.53 -12.12
C ALA A 99 -7.58 -19.79 -11.99
N VAL A 100 -6.55 -19.73 -11.14
CA VAL A 100 -5.69 -20.89 -10.84
C VAL A 100 -6.47 -21.97 -10.07
N GLU A 101 -7.27 -21.58 -9.07
CA GLU A 101 -8.12 -22.49 -8.30
C GLU A 101 -9.10 -23.24 -9.21
N TYR A 102 -9.81 -22.51 -10.07
CA TYR A 102 -10.71 -23.12 -11.05
C TYR A 102 -9.98 -24.11 -11.98
N THR A 103 -8.75 -23.78 -12.38
CA THR A 103 -7.94 -24.67 -13.22
C THR A 103 -7.56 -25.95 -12.48
N ILE A 104 -7.20 -25.85 -11.19
CA ILE A 104 -6.90 -27.00 -10.34
C ILE A 104 -8.13 -27.90 -10.22
N ASP A 105 -9.30 -27.34 -9.90
CA ASP A 105 -10.54 -28.09 -9.72
C ASP A 105 -10.93 -28.87 -10.99
N ARG A 106 -10.81 -28.22 -12.15
CA ARG A 106 -11.05 -28.87 -13.45
C ARG A 106 -10.09 -30.03 -13.67
N LEU A 107 -8.80 -29.84 -13.44
CA LEU A 107 -7.79 -30.89 -13.65
C LEU A 107 -7.97 -32.07 -12.69
N GLN A 108 -8.36 -31.80 -11.44
CA GLN A 108 -8.68 -32.87 -10.48
C GLN A 108 -9.90 -33.69 -10.91
N ALA A 109 -10.95 -33.03 -11.41
CA ALA A 109 -12.14 -33.72 -11.92
C ALA A 109 -11.79 -34.63 -13.11
N GLU A 110 -10.92 -34.16 -14.02
CA GLU A 110 -10.43 -34.95 -15.14
C GLU A 110 -9.59 -36.16 -14.70
N GLU A 111 -8.75 -36.04 -13.68
CA GLU A 111 -7.98 -37.17 -13.13
C GLU A 111 -8.89 -38.21 -12.47
N ARG A 112 -9.89 -37.79 -11.70
CA ARG A 112 -10.87 -38.70 -11.08
C ARG A 112 -11.68 -39.45 -12.14
N ALA A 113 -12.19 -38.74 -13.15
CA ALA A 113 -12.95 -39.35 -14.23
C ALA A 113 -12.14 -40.33 -15.10
N LYS A 114 -10.81 -40.20 -15.13
CA LYS A 114 -9.91 -41.18 -15.77
C LYS A 114 -9.65 -42.38 -14.87
N ALA A 115 -9.51 -42.17 -13.57
CA ALA A 115 -9.36 -43.25 -12.59
C ALA A 115 -10.60 -44.16 -12.53
N ASP A 116 -11.80 -43.60 -12.65
CA ASP A 116 -13.06 -44.37 -12.65
C ASP A 116 -13.30 -45.19 -13.93
N LYS A 117 -12.50 -44.97 -14.98
CA LYS A 117 -12.62 -45.65 -16.28
C LYS A 117 -11.60 -46.78 -16.50
N ASN A 118 -10.63 -46.93 -15.59
CA ASN A 118 -9.60 -47.97 -15.61
C ASN A 118 -9.83 -48.99 -14.51
#